data_AF-F9DK35-F1
#
_entry.id   AF-F9DK35-F1
#
_cell.length_a   1.000
_cell.length_b   1.000
_cell.length_c   1.000
_cell.angle_alpha   90.00
_cell.angle_beta   90.00
_cell.angle_gamma   90.00
#
_symmetry.space_group_name_H-M   'P 1'
#
loop_
_entity.id
_entity.type
_entity.pdbx_description
1 polymer ?
#
loop_
_entity_poly.entity_id
_entity_poly.type
_entity_poly.pdbx_seq_one_letter_code
_entity_poly.pdbx_strand_id
1 'polypeptide(L)'
;MKAYNAEFYIQEFIRTLIFDAIIGNSDRHQSNWGIIESINITKIETNKNNFSFLFKKHRKQSINLEINVRKKSAPIYDSGCCLGREFSEEQIQQHLDIQSKFDKYIRNGVSELRIEETRKKPSHEELLRFIKKHEEWSPFIDNEIRNVLNVYNQKEIYELITNIDSNLPEQYREKYGLTYARKEFIFQVIDTRINNLKKI
;
A
#
# COMPACT_ATOMS: atom_id res chain seq x y z
N MET A 1 -12.35 -12.43 4.69
CA MET A 1 -12.95 -11.08 4.77
C MET A 1 -14.41 -11.09 5.21
N LYS A 2 -15.31 -11.87 4.58
CA LYS A 2 -16.74 -11.97 4.99
C LYS A 2 -16.95 -12.28 6.48
N ALA A 3 -16.24 -13.29 6.98
CA ALA A 3 -16.29 -13.72 8.38
C ALA A 3 -15.88 -12.62 9.39
N TYR A 4 -15.19 -11.57 8.95
CA TYR A 4 -14.71 -10.46 9.78
C TYR A 4 -15.39 -9.13 9.46
N ASN A 5 -16.42 -9.14 8.60
CA ASN A 5 -17.09 -7.96 8.06
C ASN A 5 -16.10 -6.93 7.48
N ALA A 6 -15.09 -7.41 6.78
CA ALA A 6 -13.95 -6.64 6.28
C ALA A 6 -13.89 -6.58 4.74
N GLU A 7 -15.03 -6.80 4.08
CA GLU A 7 -15.12 -6.77 2.60
C GLU A 7 -14.77 -5.38 2.03
N PHE A 8 -15.05 -4.31 2.79
CA PHE A 8 -14.68 -2.93 2.45
C PHE A 8 -13.18 -2.78 2.16
N TYR A 9 -12.34 -3.64 2.74
CA TYR A 9 -10.89 -3.55 2.61
C TYR A 9 -10.37 -4.10 1.28
N ILE A 10 -11.14 -4.94 0.57
CA ILE A 10 -10.67 -5.61 -0.64
C ILE A 10 -10.29 -4.59 -1.73
N GLN A 11 -11.07 -3.52 -1.89
CA GLN A 11 -10.77 -2.43 -2.81
C GLN A 11 -9.45 -1.73 -2.48
N GLU A 12 -9.23 -1.40 -1.21
CA GLU A 12 -7.98 -0.76 -0.75
C GLU A 12 -6.77 -1.70 -0.87
N PHE A 13 -7.00 -3.00 -0.69
CA PHE A 13 -5.98 -4.00 -0.91
C PHE A 13 -5.59 -4.09 -2.38
N ILE A 14 -6.56 -4.11 -3.29
CA ILE A 14 -6.31 -4.09 -4.74
C ILE A 14 -5.53 -2.83 -5.14
N ARG A 15 -5.88 -1.65 -4.59
CA ARG A 15 -5.09 -0.42 -4.80
C ARG A 15 -3.65 -0.58 -4.33
N THR A 16 -3.44 -1.21 -3.18
CA THR A 16 -2.09 -1.55 -2.67
C THR A 16 -1.33 -2.44 -3.64
N LEU A 17 -1.99 -3.43 -4.27
CA LEU A 17 -1.34 -4.30 -5.26
C LEU A 17 -0.98 -3.58 -6.56
N ILE A 18 -1.84 -2.64 -7.00
CA ILE A 18 -1.52 -1.76 -8.15
C ILE A 18 -0.32 -0.88 -7.80
N PHE A 19 -0.28 -0.31 -6.60
CA PHE A 19 0.87 0.45 -6.11
C PHE A 19 2.14 -0.41 -6.05
N ASP A 20 2.07 -1.61 -5.48
CA ASP A 20 3.20 -2.54 -5.41
C ASP A 20 3.70 -2.95 -6.80
N ALA A 21 2.83 -3.02 -7.82
CA ALA A 21 3.22 -3.26 -9.20
C ALA A 21 4.08 -2.12 -9.78
N ILE A 22 3.81 -0.87 -9.36
CA ILE A 22 4.54 0.33 -9.79
C ILE A 22 5.91 0.41 -9.14
N ILE A 23 6.00 0.18 -7.82
CA ILE A 23 7.28 0.26 -7.10
C ILE A 23 8.09 -1.05 -7.14
N GLY A 24 7.46 -2.14 -7.58
CA GLY A 24 8.07 -3.48 -7.62
C GLY A 24 8.31 -4.06 -6.23
N ASN A 25 7.33 -3.94 -5.33
CA ASN A 25 7.47 -4.43 -3.96
C ASN A 25 7.23 -5.95 -3.86
N SER A 26 8.28 -6.70 -3.57
CA SER A 26 8.23 -8.16 -3.51
C SER A 26 7.95 -8.74 -2.12
N ASP A 27 7.59 -7.90 -1.13
CA ASP A 27 7.53 -8.30 0.29
C ASP A 27 6.25 -7.79 1.01
N ARG A 28 5.13 -7.69 0.30
CA ARG A 28 3.82 -7.32 0.88
C ARG A 28 3.18 -8.50 1.63
N HIS A 29 3.82 -8.97 2.71
CA HIS A 29 3.27 -10.03 3.55
C HIS A 29 2.17 -9.51 4.50
N GLN A 30 1.50 -10.41 5.21
CA GLN A 30 0.30 -10.12 6.03
C GLN A 30 0.50 -9.08 7.15
N SER A 31 1.74 -8.73 7.50
CA SER A 31 2.03 -7.70 8.51
C SER A 31 2.24 -6.33 7.89
N ASN A 32 2.44 -6.24 6.58
CA ASN A 32 2.79 -5.02 5.84
C ASN A 32 1.55 -4.31 5.27
N TRP A 33 0.38 -4.65 5.79
CA TRP A 33 -0.90 -4.02 5.52
C TRP A 33 -1.88 -4.39 6.64
N GLY A 34 -2.95 -3.62 6.82
CA GLY A 34 -3.86 -3.88 7.93
C GLY A 34 -5.09 -3.00 7.97
N ILE A 35 -5.92 -3.24 9.00
CA ILE A 35 -7.16 -2.51 9.26
C ILE A 35 -6.99 -1.78 10.60
N ILE A 36 -7.35 -0.51 10.61
CA ILE A 36 -7.43 0.30 11.83
C ILE A 36 -8.87 0.21 12.35
N GLU A 37 -9.01 -0.26 13.59
CA GLU A 37 -10.28 -0.28 14.30
C GLU A 37 -10.32 0.88 15.32
N SER A 38 -11.35 1.70 15.24
CA SER A 38 -11.61 2.80 16.17
C SER A 38 -12.83 2.44 17.01
N ILE A 39 -12.65 2.39 18.32
CA ILE A 39 -13.70 2.07 19.29
C ILE A 39 -14.18 3.36 19.92
N ASN A 40 -15.44 3.71 19.67
CA ASN A 40 -16.11 4.82 20.34
C ASN A 40 -17.03 4.25 21.41
N ILE A 41 -16.86 4.72 22.65
CA ILE A 41 -17.66 4.30 23.80
C ILE A 41 -18.54 5.48 24.20
N THR A 42 -19.85 5.33 24.04
CA THR A 42 -20.84 6.33 24.47
C THR A 42 -21.55 5.83 25.71
N LYS A 43 -21.62 6.67 26.74
CA LYS A 43 -22.40 6.35 27.94
C LYS A 43 -23.87 6.63 27.65
N ILE A 44 -24.71 5.60 27.76
CA ILE A 44 -26.16 5.78 27.67
C ILE A 44 -26.63 6.27 29.04
N GLU A 45 -27.04 7.53 29.11
CA GLU A 45 -27.75 8.05 30.27
C GLU A 45 -29.11 7.36 30.35
N THR A 46 -29.28 6.51 31.35
CA THR A 46 -30.61 6.05 31.71
C THR A 46 -31.31 7.19 32.45
N ASN A 47 -32.38 7.73 31.85
CA ASN A 47 -33.29 8.63 32.54
C ASN A 47 -33.78 7.91 33.81
N LYS A 48 -33.17 8.22 34.95
CA LYS A 48 -33.69 7.81 36.24
C LYS A 48 -34.91 8.68 36.48
N ASN A 49 -36.09 8.15 36.20
CA ASN A 49 -37.33 8.72 36.74
C ASN A 49 -37.11 9.02 38.23
N ASN A 50 -37.45 10.25 38.64
CA ASN A 50 -37.30 10.80 39.99
C ASN A 50 -38.21 10.10 41.03
N PHE A 51 -38.15 8.77 41.14
CA PHE A 51 -38.99 7.97 42.03
C PHE A 51 -38.19 7.02 42.92
N SER A 52 -37.21 7.55 43.65
CA SER A 52 -36.68 6.82 44.82
C SER A 52 -36.11 7.75 45.88
N PHE A 53 -36.98 8.32 46.73
CA PHE A 53 -36.51 9.03 47.93
C PHE A 53 -36.17 8.09 49.10
N LEU A 54 -36.47 6.78 49.12
CA LEU A 54 -36.58 6.12 50.44
C LEU A 54 -35.76 4.87 50.79
N PHE A 55 -34.82 4.35 50.01
CA PHE A 55 -33.98 3.23 50.52
C PHE A 55 -32.52 3.28 50.03
N LYS A 56 -31.62 3.80 50.88
CA LYS A 56 -30.16 3.69 50.73
C LYS A 56 -29.70 2.25 50.98
N LYS A 57 -29.89 1.38 49.99
CA LYS A 57 -29.14 0.12 49.86
C LYS A 57 -28.04 0.40 48.83
N HIS A 58 -26.78 0.09 49.14
CA HIS A 58 -25.65 0.20 48.20
C HIS A 58 -25.91 -0.68 46.97
N ARG A 59 -26.59 -0.14 45.97
CA ARG A 59 -26.90 -0.81 44.72
C ARG A 59 -25.73 -0.55 43.78
N LYS A 60 -25.03 -1.61 43.34
CA LYS A 60 -24.02 -1.51 42.26
C LYS A 60 -24.68 -0.78 41.09
N GLN A 61 -24.14 0.39 40.75
CA GLN A 61 -24.67 1.21 39.68
C GLN A 61 -24.16 0.63 38.36
N SER A 62 -25.05 -0.01 37.58
CA SER A 62 -24.72 -0.47 36.24
C SER A 62 -24.73 0.72 35.28
N ILE A 63 -23.62 0.94 34.59
CA ILE A 63 -23.51 1.94 33.53
C ILE A 63 -23.79 1.22 32.22
N ASN A 64 -24.77 1.70 31.45
CA ASN A 64 -24.99 1.23 30.09
C ASN A 64 -24.00 1.96 29.18
N LEU A 65 -23.19 1.20 28.46
CA LEU A 65 -22.26 1.70 27.46
C LEU A 65 -22.72 1.18 26.09
N GLU A 66 -22.79 2.07 25.12
CA GLU A 66 -22.86 1.71 23.71
C GLU A 66 -21.44 1.74 23.13
N ILE A 67 -21.08 0.67 22.42
CA ILE A 67 -19.77 0.52 21.80
C ILE A 67 -19.98 0.55 20.30
N ASN A 68 -19.47 1.60 19.65
CA ASN A 68 -19.48 1.75 18.20
C ASN A 68 -18.07 1.49 17.66
N VAL A 69 -17.91 0.41 16.88
CA VAL A 69 -16.63 0.07 16.24
C VAL A 69 -16.66 0.55 14.79
N ARG A 70 -15.72 1.41 14.41
CA ARG A 70 -15.49 1.82 13.03
C ARG A 70 -14.21 1.18 12.51
N LYS A 71 -14.26 0.61 11.31
CA LYS A 71 -13.11 -0.01 10.66
C LYS A 71 -12.73 0.81 9.43
N LYS A 72 -11.43 0.98 9.21
CA LYS A 72 -10.87 1.59 7.99
C LYS A 72 -9.56 0.90 7.62
N SER A 73 -9.17 0.99 6.37
CA SER A 73 -7.87 0.50 5.92
C SER A 73 -6.75 1.33 6.55
N ALA A 74 -5.67 0.67 6.95
CA ALA A 74 -4.44 1.37 7.30
C ALA A 74 -3.85 2.02 6.03
N PRO A 75 -3.17 3.18 6.15
CA PRO A 75 -2.34 3.69 5.06
C PRO A 75 -1.33 2.63 4.60
N ILE A 76 -0.83 2.73 3.37
CA ILE A 76 0.27 1.87 2.93
C ILE A 76 1.51 2.20 3.78
N TYR A 77 2.12 1.18 4.37
CA TYR A 77 3.35 1.29 5.16
C TYR A 77 4.35 0.20 4.76
N ASP A 78 5.56 0.26 5.32
CA ASP A 78 6.62 -0.75 5.14
C ASP A 78 6.81 -1.22 3.69
N SER A 79 7.18 -0.25 2.83
CA SER A 79 7.49 -0.50 1.41
C SER A 79 9.01 -0.46 1.17
N GLY A 80 9.81 -0.89 2.15
CA GLY A 80 11.28 -0.82 2.06
C GLY A 80 11.88 -1.80 1.04
N CYS A 81 11.20 -2.90 0.73
CA CYS A 81 11.68 -3.93 -0.20
C CYS A 81 11.26 -3.68 -1.65
N CYS A 82 11.62 -2.51 -2.20
CA CYS A 82 11.26 -2.11 -3.56
C CYS A 82 12.35 -1.26 -4.24
N LEU A 83 12.12 -0.84 -5.48
CA LEU A 83 12.91 0.19 -6.19
C LEU A 83 14.43 -0.05 -6.24
N GLY A 84 14.86 -1.31 -6.31
CA GLY A 84 16.26 -1.71 -6.45
C GLY A 84 17.11 -1.51 -5.19
N ARG A 85 16.48 -1.52 -4.00
CA ARG A 85 17.18 -1.44 -2.70
C ARG A 85 18.33 -2.45 -2.58
N GLU A 86 18.18 -3.63 -3.17
CA GLU A 86 19.14 -4.73 -3.11
C GLU A 86 20.45 -4.48 -3.87
N PHE A 87 20.49 -3.48 -4.76
CA PHE A 87 21.63 -3.23 -5.63
C PHE A 87 22.62 -2.25 -5.02
N SER A 88 23.91 -2.52 -5.19
CA SER A 88 25.00 -1.54 -4.97
C SER A 88 24.96 -0.42 -6.02
N GLU A 89 25.72 0.66 -5.81
CA GLU A 89 25.81 1.75 -6.80
C GLU A 89 26.38 1.27 -8.14
N GLU A 90 27.35 0.35 -8.12
CA GLU A 90 27.92 -0.23 -9.34
C GLU A 90 26.87 -1.07 -10.09
N GLN A 91 26.04 -1.82 -9.36
CA GLN A 91 24.95 -2.59 -9.96
C GLN A 91 23.88 -1.68 -10.55
N ILE A 92 23.51 -0.61 -9.83
CA ILE A 92 22.60 0.43 -10.34
C ILE A 92 23.14 1.02 -11.65
N GLN A 93 24.42 1.42 -11.69
CA GLN A 93 25.02 1.96 -12.90
C GLN A 93 24.99 0.94 -14.05
N GLN A 94 25.30 -0.33 -13.78
CA GLN A 94 25.19 -1.39 -14.80
C GLN A 94 23.77 -1.59 -15.33
N HIS A 95 22.74 -1.40 -14.50
CA HIS A 95 21.35 -1.46 -14.93
C HIS A 95 21.01 -0.26 -15.82
N LEU A 96 21.54 0.94 -15.55
CA LEU A 96 21.37 2.12 -16.41
C LEU A 96 22.11 1.99 -17.74
N ASP A 97 23.33 1.46 -17.72
CA ASP A 97 24.19 1.37 -18.91
C ASP A 97 23.77 0.23 -19.86
N ILE A 98 23.17 -0.84 -19.32
CA ILE A 98 22.86 -2.06 -20.06
C ILE A 98 21.35 -2.32 -20.02
N GLN A 99 20.66 -1.89 -21.08
CA GLN A 99 19.19 -2.03 -21.21
C GLN A 99 18.68 -3.45 -20.92
N SER A 100 19.37 -4.49 -21.38
CA SER A 100 18.95 -5.87 -21.17
C SER A 100 18.95 -6.28 -19.69
N LYS A 101 19.83 -5.70 -18.86
CA LYS A 101 19.82 -5.89 -17.40
C LYS A 101 18.65 -5.17 -16.76
N PHE A 102 18.38 -3.92 -17.16
CA PHE A 102 17.20 -3.18 -16.71
C PHE A 102 15.90 -3.93 -17.04
N ASP A 103 15.72 -4.34 -18.30
CA ASP A 103 14.52 -5.07 -18.72
C ASP A 103 14.37 -6.38 -17.95
N LYS A 104 15.48 -7.07 -17.67
CA LYS A 104 15.47 -8.29 -16.84
C LYS A 104 15.01 -7.99 -15.42
N TYR A 105 15.46 -6.89 -14.82
CA TYR A 105 14.98 -6.45 -13.50
C TYR A 105 13.48 -6.19 -13.49
N ILE A 106 12.96 -5.45 -14.48
CA ILE A 106 11.52 -5.17 -14.61
C ILE A 106 10.72 -6.46 -14.73
N ARG A 107 11.11 -7.38 -15.63
CA ARG A 107 10.41 -8.65 -15.86
C ARG A 107 10.45 -9.59 -14.66
N ASN A 108 11.53 -9.56 -13.87
CA ASN A 108 11.72 -10.48 -12.75
C ASN A 108 11.01 -10.03 -11.46
N GLY A 109 10.37 -8.85 -11.44
CA GLY A 109 9.62 -8.38 -10.27
C GLY A 109 8.37 -9.23 -10.01
N VAL A 110 8.29 -9.82 -8.82
CA VAL A 110 7.22 -10.72 -8.40
C VAL A 110 6.43 -10.17 -7.22
N SER A 111 5.14 -10.47 -7.16
CA SER A 111 4.29 -10.12 -6.01
C SER A 111 4.44 -11.12 -4.86
N GLU A 112 4.24 -10.67 -3.63
CA GLU A 112 4.26 -11.56 -2.46
C GLU A 112 3.10 -12.57 -2.49
N LEU A 113 1.91 -12.14 -2.90
CA LEU A 113 0.73 -12.99 -2.99
C LEU A 113 0.90 -14.09 -4.03
N ARG A 114 0.49 -15.30 -3.66
CA ARG A 114 0.55 -16.48 -4.53
C ARG A 114 -0.82 -16.79 -5.10
N ILE A 115 -0.82 -17.23 -6.35
CA ILE A 115 -1.98 -17.81 -7.02
C ILE A 115 -1.92 -19.33 -6.73
N GLU A 116 -3.02 -19.89 -6.23
CA GLU A 116 -3.06 -21.27 -5.71
C GLU A 116 -2.67 -22.30 -6.79
N GLU A 117 -3.08 -22.04 -8.03
CA GLU A 117 -2.88 -22.87 -9.21
C GLU A 117 -1.41 -23.01 -9.60
N THR A 118 -0.56 -22.04 -9.30
CA THR A 118 0.84 -22.03 -9.76
C THR A 118 1.86 -22.37 -8.67
N ARG A 119 1.47 -22.28 -7.38
CA ARG A 119 2.33 -22.39 -6.17
C ARG A 119 3.56 -21.46 -6.13
N LYS A 120 3.90 -20.80 -7.23
CA LYS A 120 4.99 -19.83 -7.39
C LYS A 120 4.44 -18.42 -7.19
N LYS A 121 5.34 -17.48 -6.84
CA LYS A 121 5.00 -16.06 -6.83
C LYS A 121 4.82 -15.60 -8.29
N PRO A 122 3.64 -15.10 -8.68
CA PRO A 122 3.45 -14.51 -10.00
C PRO A 122 4.17 -13.16 -10.08
N SER A 123 4.40 -12.69 -11.30
CA SER A 123 4.71 -11.28 -11.51
C SER A 123 3.54 -10.39 -11.05
N HIS A 124 3.82 -9.12 -10.78
CA HIS A 124 2.76 -8.16 -10.44
C HIS A 124 1.69 -8.05 -11.53
N GLU A 125 2.09 -8.08 -12.80
CA GLU A 125 1.16 -8.03 -13.93
C GLU A 125 0.28 -9.28 -13.98
N GLU A 126 0.86 -10.47 -13.80
CA GLU A 126 0.13 -11.73 -13.75
C GLU A 126 -0.88 -11.76 -12.60
N LEU A 127 -0.51 -11.25 -11.41
CA LEU A 127 -1.41 -11.16 -10.28
C LEU A 127 -2.61 -10.25 -10.60
N LEU A 128 -2.36 -9.05 -11.14
CA LEU A 128 -3.44 -8.12 -11.49
C LEU A 128 -4.35 -8.72 -12.57
N ARG A 129 -3.78 -9.33 -13.62
CA ARG A 129 -4.58 -10.02 -14.64
C ARG A 129 -5.38 -11.18 -14.09
N PHE A 130 -4.83 -11.93 -13.12
CA PHE A 130 -5.55 -13.00 -12.45
C PHE A 130 -6.77 -12.45 -11.70
N ILE A 131 -6.62 -11.38 -10.91
CA ILE A 131 -7.74 -10.75 -10.20
C ILE A 131 -8.77 -10.19 -11.18
N LYS A 132 -8.34 -9.59 -12.30
CA LYS A 132 -9.24 -9.08 -13.37
C LYS A 132 -10.08 -10.16 -14.04
N LYS A 133 -9.73 -11.45 -13.94
CA LYS A 133 -10.60 -12.54 -14.45
C LYS A 133 -11.92 -12.63 -13.67
N HIS A 134 -11.97 -12.10 -12.45
CA HIS A 134 -13.20 -12.00 -11.69
C HIS A 134 -13.99 -10.74 -12.12
N GLU A 135 -15.19 -10.95 -12.65
CA GLU A 135 -16.07 -9.87 -13.16
C GLU A 135 -16.34 -8.78 -12.12
N GLU A 136 -16.38 -9.13 -10.84
CA GLU A 136 -16.57 -8.20 -9.71
C GLU A 136 -15.45 -7.14 -9.64
N TRP A 137 -14.19 -7.54 -9.90
CA TRP A 137 -13.01 -6.69 -9.67
C TRP A 137 -12.44 -6.08 -10.94
N SER A 138 -12.79 -6.62 -12.11
CA SER A 138 -12.28 -6.13 -13.39
C SER A 138 -12.57 -4.63 -13.62
N PRO A 139 -13.82 -4.14 -13.48
CA PRO A 139 -14.11 -2.72 -13.68
C PRO A 139 -13.41 -1.81 -12.67
N PHE A 140 -13.23 -2.30 -11.43
CA PHE A 140 -12.54 -1.58 -10.38
C PHE A 140 -11.05 -1.42 -10.72
N ILE A 141 -10.37 -2.51 -11.11
CA ILE A 141 -8.95 -2.46 -11.48
C ILE A 141 -8.74 -1.57 -12.70
N ASP A 142 -9.58 -1.67 -13.74
CA ASP A 142 -9.51 -0.80 -14.91
C ASP A 142 -9.65 0.67 -14.53
N ASN A 143 -10.56 0.99 -13.62
CA ASN A 143 -10.75 2.35 -13.14
C ASN A 143 -9.55 2.86 -12.33
N GLU A 144 -9.00 2.05 -11.42
CA GLU A 144 -7.85 2.43 -10.62
C GLU A 144 -6.58 2.59 -11.47
N ILE A 145 -6.34 1.71 -12.45
CA ILE A 145 -5.25 1.89 -13.44
C ILE A 145 -5.44 3.18 -14.22
N ARG A 146 -6.66 3.47 -14.69
CA ARG A 146 -6.96 4.72 -15.39
C ARG A 146 -6.70 5.94 -14.51
N ASN A 147 -7.08 5.89 -13.23
CA ASN A 147 -6.81 6.97 -12.28
C ASN A 147 -5.31 7.21 -12.14
N VAL A 148 -4.51 6.15 -11.94
CA VAL A 148 -3.04 6.25 -11.89
C VAL A 148 -2.49 6.91 -13.15
N LEU A 149 -2.92 6.46 -14.33
CA LEU A 149 -2.47 7.00 -15.61
C LEU A 149 -2.87 8.47 -15.81
N ASN A 150 -4.04 8.88 -15.32
CA ASN A 150 -4.55 10.24 -15.43
C ASN A 150 -3.82 11.23 -14.51
N VAL A 151 -3.39 10.78 -13.33
CA VAL A 151 -2.65 11.63 -12.37
C VAL A 151 -1.14 11.56 -12.58
N TYR A 152 -0.64 10.58 -13.33
CA TYR A 152 0.78 10.43 -13.56
C TYR A 152 1.34 11.58 -14.40
N ASN A 153 2.24 12.34 -13.79
CA ASN A 153 3.05 13.34 -14.46
C ASN A 153 4.52 12.96 -14.34
N GLN A 154 5.12 12.59 -15.47
CA GLN A 154 6.51 12.14 -15.55
C GLN A 154 7.49 13.18 -14.99
N LYS A 155 7.26 14.47 -15.29
CA LYS A 155 8.13 15.56 -14.82
C LYS A 155 8.02 15.75 -13.30
N GLU A 156 6.80 15.75 -12.76
CA GLU A 156 6.59 15.90 -11.31
C GLU A 156 7.22 14.74 -10.53
N ILE A 157 7.09 13.50 -11.02
CA ILE A 157 7.72 12.34 -10.40
C ILE A 157 9.25 12.41 -10.48
N TYR A 158 9.79 12.83 -11.62
CA TYR A 158 11.23 13.05 -11.77
C TYR A 158 11.76 14.10 -10.78
N GLU A 159 11.08 15.25 -10.68
CA GLU A 159 11.41 16.32 -9.74
C GLU A 159 11.28 15.86 -8.28
N LEU A 160 10.26 15.08 -7.94
CA LEU A 160 10.10 14.50 -6.61
C LEU A 160 11.29 13.61 -6.22
N ILE A 161 11.68 12.69 -7.11
CA ILE A 161 12.75 11.72 -6.84
C ILE A 161 14.11 12.42 -6.76
N THR A 162 14.39 13.34 -7.68
CA THR A 162 15.67 14.05 -7.71
C THR A 162 15.88 14.93 -6.48
N ASN A 163 14.79 15.42 -5.87
CA ASN A 163 14.80 16.25 -4.66
C ASN A 163 14.46 15.49 -3.36
N ILE A 164 14.39 14.16 -3.35
CA ILE A 164 13.92 13.38 -2.20
C ILE A 164 14.71 13.62 -0.90
N ASP A 165 16.00 13.91 -1.02
CA ASP A 165 16.94 14.18 0.07
C ASP A 165 17.28 15.67 0.24
N SER A 166 16.58 16.55 -0.49
CA SER A 166 16.80 18.01 -0.46
C SER A 166 16.53 18.67 0.89
N ASN A 167 15.77 18.00 1.77
CA ASN A 167 15.49 18.46 3.13
C ASN A 167 16.51 17.95 4.17
N LEU A 168 17.45 17.09 3.77
CA LEU A 168 18.51 16.65 4.68
C LEU A 168 19.57 17.75 4.84
N PRO A 169 20.12 17.96 6.06
CA PRO A 169 21.30 18.79 6.23
C PRO A 169 22.46 18.30 5.35
N GLU A 170 23.28 19.22 4.84
CA GLU A 170 24.34 18.96 3.85
C GLU A 170 25.22 17.76 4.21
N GLN A 171 25.76 17.74 5.44
CA GLN A 171 26.60 16.64 5.95
C GLN A 171 25.94 15.25 5.87
N TYR A 172 24.61 15.16 6.00
CA TYR A 172 23.88 13.90 5.88
C TYR A 172 23.53 13.59 4.43
N ARG A 173 23.24 14.61 3.62
CA ARG A 173 22.96 14.45 2.20
C ARG A 173 24.19 13.95 1.45
N GLU A 174 25.36 14.49 1.74
CA GLU A 174 26.62 14.03 1.13
C GLU A 174 26.96 12.58 1.50
N LYS A 175 26.65 12.19 2.74
CA LYS A 175 27.03 10.87 3.26
C LYS A 175 26.00 9.76 3.02
N TYR A 176 24.71 10.09 3.08
CA TYR A 176 23.60 9.14 3.08
C TYR A 176 22.54 9.43 2.00
N GLY A 177 22.68 10.53 1.26
CA GLY A 177 21.79 10.85 0.15
C GLY A 177 21.88 9.82 -0.97
N LEU A 178 20.85 9.78 -1.81
CA LEU A 178 20.85 8.88 -2.95
C LEU A 178 21.73 9.49 -4.04
N THR A 179 22.56 8.66 -4.67
CA THR A 179 23.33 9.09 -5.84
C THR A 179 22.38 9.50 -6.98
N TYR A 180 22.89 10.32 -7.90
CA TYR A 180 22.12 10.67 -9.10
C TYR A 180 21.74 9.42 -9.90
N ALA A 181 22.67 8.48 -10.10
CA ALA A 181 22.40 7.21 -10.77
C ALA A 181 21.25 6.44 -10.11
N ARG A 182 21.22 6.35 -8.78
CA ARG A 182 20.12 5.69 -8.09
C ARG A 182 18.78 6.42 -8.26
N LYS A 183 18.78 7.75 -8.21
CA LYS A 183 17.58 8.56 -8.48
C LYS A 183 17.06 8.34 -9.91
N GLU A 184 17.94 8.35 -10.90
CA GLU A 184 17.61 8.02 -12.30
C GLU A 184 17.04 6.61 -12.44
N PHE A 185 17.67 5.62 -11.82
CA PHE A 185 17.20 4.24 -11.86
C PHE A 185 15.80 4.10 -11.25
N ILE A 186 15.57 4.70 -10.08
CA ILE A 186 14.24 4.69 -9.42
C ILE A 186 13.18 5.30 -10.34
N PHE A 187 13.51 6.44 -10.98
CA PHE A 187 12.61 7.08 -11.93
C PHE A 187 12.29 6.18 -13.13
N GLN A 188 13.31 5.60 -13.78
CA GLN A 188 13.11 4.70 -14.92
C GLN A 188 12.27 3.48 -14.54
N VAL A 189 12.47 2.92 -13.35
CA VAL A 189 11.66 1.80 -12.85
C VAL A 189 10.19 2.20 -12.72
N ILE A 190 9.90 3.33 -12.07
CA ILE A 190 8.53 3.81 -11.86
C ILE A 190 7.86 4.12 -13.21
N ASP A 191 8.51 4.89 -14.08
CA ASP A 191 7.99 5.25 -15.39
C ASP A 191 7.71 4.01 -16.25
N THR A 192 8.66 3.08 -16.31
CA THR A 192 8.49 1.82 -17.06
C THR A 192 7.32 1.00 -16.52
N ARG A 193 7.20 0.85 -15.20
CA ARG A 193 6.13 0.04 -14.59
C ARG A 193 4.76 0.70 -14.71
N ILE A 194 4.66 2.02 -14.60
CA ILE A 194 3.41 2.76 -14.90
C ILE A 194 3.01 2.55 -16.36
N ASN A 195 3.95 2.63 -17.30
CA ASN A 195 3.69 2.36 -18.71
C ASN A 195 3.25 0.91 -18.97
N ASN A 196 3.77 -0.06 -18.20
CA ASN A 196 3.31 -1.45 -18.28
C ASN A 196 1.86 -1.64 -17.81
N LEU A 197 1.35 -0.83 -16.89
CA LEU A 197 -0.05 -0.90 -16.47
C LEU A 197 -1.02 -0.70 -17.64
N LYS A 198 -0.63 0.05 -18.67
CA LYS A 198 -1.44 0.26 -19.90
C LYS A 198 -1.77 -1.05 -20.64
N LYS A 199 -1.00 -2.11 -20.39
CA LYS A 199 -1.17 -3.41 -21.05
C LYS A 199 -2.03 -4.37 -20.22
N ILE A 200 -2.29 -4.07 -18.95
CA ILE A 200 -3.03 -4.93 -18.00
C ILE A 200 -4.52 -4.85 -18.26
#